data_AF-A0A951GM22-F1
#
_entry.id   AF-A0A951GM22-F1
#
_cell.length_a   1.000
_cell.length_b   1.000
_cell.length_c   1.000
_cell.angle_alpha   90.00
_cell.angle_beta   90.00
_cell.angle_gamma   90.00
#
_symmetry.space_group_name_H-M   'P 1'
#
loop_
_entity.id
_entity.type
_entity.pdbx_description
1 polymer ?
#
loop_
_entity_poly.entity_id
_entity_poly.type
_entity_poly.pdbx_seq_one_letter_code
_entity_poly.pdbx_strand_id
1 'polypeptide(L)'
;MRREEREAAVKIEMLDASVALLLLAAAITADVAPCQGDQEVYQHNIEALRTAAGQYLRCVEASNGRDSCFNEFGDLEIEHDRFEISVADLTKCRGG
;
A
#
# COMPACT_ATOMS: atom_id res chain seq x y z
N MET A 1 -15.38 36.00 13.62
CA MET A 1 -15.57 34.61 13.13
C MET A 1 -15.76 34.67 11.62
N ARG A 2 -14.75 35.11 10.86
CA ARG A 2 -13.68 34.33 10.22
C ARG A 2 -14.19 33.17 9.37
N ARG A 3 -14.21 33.46 8.06
CA ARG A 3 -14.65 32.69 6.89
C ARG A 3 -13.75 31.48 6.57
N GLU A 4 -12.86 31.11 7.51
CA GLU A 4 -11.78 30.14 7.31
C GLU A 4 -12.16 28.70 7.71
N GLU A 5 -13.32 28.50 8.35
CA GLU A 5 -13.72 27.17 8.85
C GLU A 5 -14.52 26.32 7.85
N ARG A 6 -14.80 26.84 6.63
CA ARG A 6 -15.61 26.12 5.63
C ARG A 6 -14.82 25.41 4.53
N GLU A 7 -13.50 25.60 4.43
CA GLU A 7 -12.68 24.95 3.39
C GLU A 7 -12.05 23.62 3.84
N ALA A 8 -12.20 23.23 5.11
CA ALA A 8 -11.70 21.95 5.61
C ALA A 8 -12.66 20.77 5.35
N ALA A 9 -13.91 21.03 4.95
CA ALA A 9 -14.95 20.01 4.83
C ALA A 9 -15.00 19.28 3.48
N VAL A 10 -14.12 19.60 2.52
CA VAL A 10 -14.23 19.07 1.13
C VAL A 10 -13.07 18.15 0.73
N LYS A 11 -12.10 17.87 1.60
CA LYS A 11 -10.91 17.04 1.25
C LYS A 11 -10.93 15.60 1.77
N ILE A 12 -12.06 15.12 2.29
CA ILE A 12 -12.19 13.75 2.83
C ILE A 12 -13.38 13.06 2.14
N GLU A 13 -13.36 12.93 0.81
CA GLU A 13 -14.28 12.02 0.11
C GLU A 13 -13.57 11.12 -0.93
N MET A 14 -12.25 11.27 -1.12
CA MET A 14 -11.48 10.42 -2.05
C MET A 14 -10.70 9.28 -1.37
N LEU A 15 -10.64 9.23 -0.03
CA LEU A 15 -9.93 8.15 0.71
C LEU A 15 -10.83 6.97 1.10
N ASP A 16 -12.15 7.08 0.97
CA ASP A 16 -13.06 6.06 1.49
C ASP A 16 -13.14 4.81 0.59
N ALA A 17 -13.06 4.97 -0.73
CA ALA A 17 -13.16 3.82 -1.64
C ALA A 17 -11.99 2.84 -1.48
N SER A 18 -10.76 3.35 -1.35
CA SER A 18 -9.55 2.53 -1.22
C SER A 18 -9.46 1.85 0.15
N VAL A 19 -9.86 2.55 1.22
CA VAL A 19 -9.88 2.00 2.57
C VAL A 19 -11.03 0.99 2.74
N ALA A 20 -12.19 1.26 2.14
CA ALA A 20 -13.29 0.30 2.09
C ALA A 20 -12.88 -0.97 1.31
N LEU A 21 -12.15 -0.82 0.20
CA LEU A 21 -11.62 -1.95 -0.57
C LEU A 21 -10.59 -2.76 0.24
N LEU A 22 -9.72 -2.10 0.99
CA LEU A 22 -8.76 -2.72 1.92
C LEU A 22 -9.45 -3.49 3.06
N LEU A 23 -10.55 -2.95 3.60
CA LEU A 23 -11.34 -3.59 4.66
C LEU A 23 -12.17 -4.78 4.15
N LEU A 24 -12.74 -4.68 2.94
CA LEU A 24 -13.41 -5.80 2.27
C LEU A 24 -12.43 -6.93 1.93
N ALA A 25 -11.20 -6.60 1.50
CA ALA A 25 -10.16 -7.60 1.27
C ALA A 25 -9.75 -8.36 2.55
N ALA A 26 -9.82 -7.71 3.72
CA ALA A 26 -9.55 -8.34 5.02
C ALA A 26 -10.64 -9.33 5.47
N ALA A 27 -11.88 -9.17 4.99
CA ALA A 27 -13.00 -10.07 5.29
C ALA A 27 -12.96 -11.41 4.51
N ILE A 28 -12.10 -11.52 3.48
CA ILE A 28 -11.91 -12.75 2.68
C ILE A 28 -10.93 -13.73 3.37
N THR A 29 -11.01 -13.86 4.69
CA THR A 29 -10.22 -14.83 5.48
C THR A 29 -11.03 -16.07 5.85
N ALA A 30 -12.18 -16.29 5.20
CA ALA A 30 -12.88 -17.56 5.21
C ALA A 30 -12.09 -18.59 4.38
N ASP A 31 -11.12 -19.21 5.04
CA ASP A 31 -10.64 -20.57 4.84
C ASP A 31 -10.69 -21.09 3.39
N VAL A 32 -9.75 -20.63 2.57
CA VAL A 32 -9.35 -21.34 1.35
C VAL A 32 -7.93 -21.85 1.56
N ALA A 33 -7.82 -23.01 2.23
CA ALA A 33 -6.62 -23.84 2.25
C ALA A 33 -5.84 -23.90 0.89
N PRO A 34 -6.47 -23.88 -0.31
CA PRO A 34 -5.71 -23.83 -1.57
C PRO A 34 -4.88 -22.57 -1.82
N CYS A 35 -5.20 -21.43 -1.18
CA CYS A 35 -4.53 -20.14 -1.45
C CYS A 35 -3.58 -19.69 -0.34
N GLN A 36 -3.27 -20.57 0.64
CA GLN A 36 -2.44 -20.19 1.77
C GLN A 36 -1.04 -19.72 1.34
N GLY A 37 -0.43 -20.38 0.34
CA GLY A 37 0.88 -19.98 -0.19
C GLY A 37 0.86 -18.57 -0.79
N ASP A 38 -0.12 -18.27 -1.65
CA ASP A 38 -0.26 -16.94 -2.25
C ASP A 38 -0.59 -15.88 -1.19
N GLN A 39 -1.33 -16.25 -0.14
CA GLN A 39 -1.60 -15.36 0.99
C GLN A 39 -0.33 -15.06 1.79
N GLU A 40 0.54 -16.04 2.03
CA GLU A 40 1.83 -15.84 2.70
C GLU A 40 2.76 -14.93 1.88
N VAL A 41 2.85 -15.16 0.56
CA VAL A 41 3.62 -14.31 -0.36
C VAL A 41 3.08 -12.88 -0.37
N TYR A 42 1.75 -12.72 -0.40
CA TYR A 42 1.12 -11.41 -0.31
C TYR A 42 1.48 -10.67 0.98
N GLN A 43 1.41 -11.33 2.14
CA GLN A 43 1.78 -10.71 3.41
C GLN A 43 3.26 -10.34 3.46
N HIS A 44 4.14 -11.21 2.96
CA HIS A 44 5.57 -10.93 2.86
C HIS A 44 5.86 -9.69 2.00
N ASN A 45 5.27 -9.63 0.80
CA ASN A 45 5.50 -8.52 -0.13
C ASN A 45 4.92 -7.19 0.40
N ILE A 46 3.81 -7.23 1.17
CA ILE A 46 3.33 -6.03 1.89
C ILE A 46 4.35 -5.52 2.89
N GLU A 47 4.97 -6.41 3.66
CA GLU A 47 5.95 -6.02 4.68
C GLU A 47 7.22 -5.47 4.03
N ALA A 48 7.67 -6.07 2.92
CA ALA A 48 8.78 -5.58 2.11
C ALA A 48 8.48 -4.19 1.53
N LEU A 49 7.31 -4.00 0.92
CA LEU A 49 6.86 -2.71 0.37
C LEU A 49 6.81 -1.63 1.46
N ARG A 50 6.26 -1.94 2.64
CA ARG A 50 6.24 -1.01 3.78
C ARG A 50 7.64 -0.63 4.24
N THR A 51 8.56 -1.59 4.24
CA THR A 51 9.95 -1.37 4.64
C THR A 51 10.66 -0.43 3.65
N ALA A 52 10.54 -0.71 2.35
CA ALA A 52 11.11 0.13 1.28
C ALA A 52 10.52 1.55 1.29
N ALA A 53 9.20 1.68 1.44
CA ALA A 53 8.53 2.97 1.55
C ALA A 53 9.05 3.77 2.76
N GLY A 54 9.25 3.11 3.90
CA GLY A 54 9.84 3.73 5.08
C GLY A 54 11.29 4.18 4.87
N GLN A 55 12.09 3.47 4.08
CA GLN A 55 13.46 3.86 3.74
C GLN A 55 13.48 5.10 2.83
N TYR A 56 12.65 5.10 1.79
CA TYR A 56 12.49 6.25 0.89
C TYR A 56 12.08 7.51 1.67
N LEU A 57 11.05 7.41 2.53
CA LEU A 57 10.61 8.53 3.36
C LEU A 57 11.72 9.05 4.27
N ARG A 58 12.48 8.16 4.92
CA ARG A 58 13.62 8.58 5.76
C ARG A 58 14.68 9.33 4.96
N CYS A 59 14.97 8.92 3.73
CA CYS A 59 15.92 9.64 2.88
C CYS A 59 15.41 11.05 2.52
N VAL A 60 14.13 11.16 2.15
CA VAL A 60 13.50 12.45 1.84
C VAL A 60 13.50 13.37 3.06
N GLU A 61 13.16 12.85 4.24
CA GLU A 61 13.17 13.61 5.49
C GLU A 61 14.59 14.05 5.89
N ALA A 62 15.56 13.14 5.84
CA ALA A 62 16.94 13.42 6.23
C ALA A 62 17.61 14.46 5.31
N SER A 63 17.30 14.43 4.02
CA SER A 63 17.82 15.40 3.05
C SER A 63 17.02 16.71 3.02
N ASN A 64 15.85 16.74 3.68
CA ASN A 64 14.83 17.78 3.53
C ASN A 64 14.44 17.99 2.06
N GLY A 65 14.32 16.88 1.31
CA GLY A 65 13.97 16.84 -0.11
C GLY A 65 15.03 17.36 -1.07
N ARG A 66 16.30 17.48 -0.65
CA ARG A 66 17.39 17.97 -1.51
C ARG A 66 18.18 16.87 -2.20
N ASP A 67 18.19 15.67 -1.64
CA ASP A 67 18.82 14.51 -2.25
C ASP A 67 17.79 13.77 -3.11
N SER A 68 18.26 13.10 -4.16
CA SER A 68 17.35 12.43 -5.11
C SER A 68 16.73 11.15 -4.55
N CYS A 69 17.30 10.54 -3.50
CA CYS A 69 16.83 9.28 -2.92
C CYS A 69 16.56 8.18 -3.98
N PHE A 70 17.35 8.21 -5.07
CA PHE A 70 17.08 7.44 -6.29
C PHE A 70 17.17 5.93 -6.03
N ASN A 71 18.10 5.50 -5.19
CA ASN A 71 18.25 4.08 -4.86
C ASN A 71 17.06 3.59 -4.04
N GLU A 72 16.67 4.34 -3.00
CA GLU A 72 15.53 3.99 -2.15
C GLU A 72 14.21 4.01 -2.93
N PHE A 73 14.09 4.93 -3.90
CA PHE A 73 12.95 4.95 -4.82
C PHE A 73 12.95 3.73 -5.74
N GLY A 74 14.10 3.36 -6.31
CA GLY A 74 14.21 2.16 -7.15
C GLY A 74 13.88 0.88 -6.37
N ASP A 75 14.34 0.76 -5.13
CA ASP A 75 13.98 -0.36 -4.25
C ASP A 75 12.47 -0.37 -3.94
N LEU A 76 11.87 0.80 -3.71
CA LEU A 76 10.43 0.94 -3.53
C LEU A 76 9.64 0.50 -4.77
N GLU A 77 10.07 0.88 -5.98
CA GLU A 77 9.44 0.45 -7.23
C GLU A 77 9.50 -1.08 -7.40
N ILE A 78 10.65 -1.69 -7.12
CA ILE A 78 10.80 -3.15 -7.19
C ILE A 78 9.83 -3.86 -6.23
N GLU A 79 9.73 -3.41 -4.99
CA GLU A 79 8.82 -4.02 -4.02
C GLU A 79 7.35 -3.73 -4.33
N HIS A 80 7.05 -2.60 -4.97
CA HIS A 80 5.73 -2.29 -5.46
C HIS A 80 5.30 -3.27 -6.56
N ASP A 81 6.16 -3.52 -7.56
CA ASP A 81 5.88 -4.50 -8.63
C ASP A 81 5.64 -5.91 -8.06
N ARG A 82 6.44 -6.34 -7.08
CA ARG A 82 6.25 -7.62 -6.39
C ARG A 82 4.93 -7.71 -5.65
N PHE A 83 4.51 -6.61 -5.01
CA PHE A 83 3.23 -6.52 -4.34
C PHE A 83 2.07 -6.58 -5.35
N GLU A 84 2.15 -5.89 -6.48
CA GLU A 84 1.12 -5.96 -7.53
C GLU A 84 0.97 -7.38 -8.09
N ILE A 85 2.09 -8.08 -8.31
CA ILE A 85 2.09 -9.48 -8.74
C ILE A 85 1.38 -10.36 -7.70
N SER A 86 1.72 -10.24 -6.41
CA SER A 86 1.10 -11.08 -5.38
C SER A 86 -0.39 -10.78 -5.19
N VAL A 87 -0.82 -9.53 -5.37
CA VAL A 87 -2.24 -9.16 -5.44
C VAL A 87 -2.93 -9.87 -6.60
N ALA A 88 -2.34 -9.83 -7.79
CA ALA A 88 -2.91 -10.47 -8.97
C ALA A 88 -3.03 -11.98 -8.78
N ASP A 89 -2.01 -12.63 -8.22
CA ASP A 89 -2.01 -14.08 -8.01
C ASP A 89 -2.98 -14.51 -6.90
N LEU A 90 -3.01 -13.80 -5.77
CA LEU A 90 -4.00 -14.06 -4.72
C LEU A 90 -5.44 -13.86 -5.21
N THR A 91 -5.67 -12.88 -6.08
CA THR A 91 -6.98 -12.64 -6.70
C THR A 91 -7.37 -13.77 -7.64
N LYS A 92 -6.44 -14.26 -8.48
CA LYS A 92 -6.69 -15.43 -9.34
C LYS A 92 -7.00 -16.68 -8.52
N CYS A 93 -6.24 -16.95 -7.46
CA CYS A 93 -6.45 -18.13 -6.62
C CYS A 93 -7.83 -18.12 -5.96
N ARG A 94 -8.31 -16.93 -5.55
CA ARG A 94 -9.63 -16.73 -4.95
C ARG A 94 -10.80 -16.81 -5.93
N GLY A 95 -10.55 -17.10 -7.21
CA GLY A 95 -11.58 -17.29 -8.22
C GLY A 95 -12.18 -15.98 -8.73
N GLY A 96 -11.31 -14.99 -9.01
CA GLY A 96 -11.68 -13.69 -9.59
C GLY A 96 -12.61 -13.76 -10.79
#